data_AF-A0A850BQE6-F1
#
_entry.id   AF-A0A850BQE6-F1
#
_cell.length_a   1.000
_cell.length_b   1.000
_cell.length_c   1.000
_cell.angle_alpha   90.00
_cell.angle_beta   90.00
_cell.angle_gamma   90.00
#
_symmetry.space_group_name_H-M   'P 1'
#
loop_
_entity.id
_entity.type
_entity.pdbx_description
1 polymer ?
#
loop_
_entity_poly.entity_id
_entity_poly.type
_entity_poly.pdbx_seq_one_letter_code
_entity_poly.pdbx_strand_id
1 'polypeptide(L)'
;GGEDAQAARALALREIGSALALNPSNVDALRTMARLLIDVPEEAPPEAAAEINATSANARRDAAKMGANRFMMWLAFLPLALWMGVRHIPSTAAAVIAMLLCAGASWWMARRTSVDRRHGLVLLLLSSLAVGLMSALFGPFILVPGLVATNTMFFAMNAGRQERRVVIAAGVMTIALPFILEISGILPPAYSFSGGALQVLPRATDLPATQTMLCLLLTSLAMVVIPALLMGRMRDALTHAERRLVLQAWHLRQLVPGGGRGELSPRKTLMPKPDAP
;
A
#
# COMPACT_ATOMS: atom_id res chain seq x y z
N GLY A 1 -1.12 -31.50 16.16
CA GLY A 1 -0.83 -30.06 15.95
C GLY A 1 -0.24 -29.87 14.56
N GLY A 2 0.10 -28.63 14.18
CA GLY A 2 0.66 -28.33 12.85
C GLY A 2 1.92 -29.12 12.50
N GLU A 3 2.77 -29.43 13.49
CA GLU A 3 3.99 -30.22 13.31
C GLU A 3 3.71 -31.70 12.98
N ASP A 4 2.78 -32.35 13.68
CA ASP A 4 2.41 -33.76 13.42
C ASP A 4 1.79 -33.92 12.03
N ALA A 5 0.96 -32.96 11.61
CA ALA A 5 0.33 -32.95 10.29
C ALA A 5 1.36 -32.76 9.16
N GLN A 6 2.40 -31.94 9.39
CA GLN A 6 3.51 -31.77 8.44
C GLN A 6 4.38 -33.02 8.35
N ALA A 7 4.72 -33.64 9.47
CA ALA A 7 5.48 -34.88 9.50
C ALA A 7 4.75 -36.01 8.77
N ALA A 8 3.44 -36.15 9.00
CA ALA A 8 2.59 -37.11 8.29
C ALA A 8 2.55 -36.85 6.77
N ARG A 9 2.48 -35.57 6.36
CA ARG A 9 2.48 -35.18 4.94
C ARG A 9 3.81 -35.46 4.26
N ALA A 10 4.94 -35.18 4.91
CA ALA A 10 6.27 -35.48 4.39
C ALA A 10 6.49 -37.00 4.24
N LEU A 11 6.01 -37.79 5.21
CA LEU A 11 6.05 -39.24 5.17
C LEU A 11 5.18 -39.80 4.02
N ALA A 12 3.98 -39.25 3.83
CA ALA A 12 3.11 -39.61 2.71
C ALA A 12 3.75 -39.30 1.34
N LEU A 13 4.37 -38.13 1.15
CA LEU A 13 5.08 -37.79 -0.08
C LEU A 13 6.25 -38.73 -0.36
N ARG A 14 7.01 -39.09 0.66
CA ARG A 14 8.13 -40.03 0.55
C ARG A 14 7.65 -41.43 0.18
N GLU A 15 6.58 -41.93 0.79
CA GLU A 15 6.04 -43.26 0.51
C GLU A 15 5.45 -43.35 -0.92
N ILE A 16 4.76 -42.30 -1.36
CA ILE A 16 4.25 -42.19 -2.74
C ILE A 16 5.41 -42.13 -3.74
N GLY A 17 6.49 -41.42 -3.41
CA GLY A 17 7.72 -41.41 -4.21
C GLY A 17 8.35 -42.79 -4.35
N SER A 18 8.44 -43.56 -3.26
CA SER A 18 8.90 -44.95 -3.27
C SER A 18 8.00 -45.86 -4.12
N ALA A 19 6.68 -45.71 -4.01
CA ALA A 19 5.72 -46.48 -4.80
C ALA A 19 5.84 -46.19 -6.32
N LEU A 20 6.12 -44.93 -6.69
CA LEU A 20 6.36 -44.53 -8.08
C LEU A 20 7.73 -45.01 -8.60
N ALA A 21 8.75 -45.07 -7.75
CA ALA A 21 10.06 -45.64 -8.12
C ALA A 21 9.96 -47.14 -8.42
N LEU A 22 9.09 -47.86 -7.69
CA LEU A 22 8.79 -49.28 -7.92
C LEU A 22 7.89 -49.51 -9.15
N ASN A 23 6.87 -48.68 -9.34
CA ASN A 23 5.96 -48.76 -10.49
C ASN A 23 5.62 -47.35 -11.02
N PRO A 24 6.35 -46.86 -12.05
CA PRO A 24 6.13 -45.54 -12.63
C PRO A 24 4.74 -45.33 -13.25
N SER A 25 4.06 -46.43 -13.59
CA SER A 25 2.72 -46.45 -14.21
C SER A 25 1.57 -46.55 -13.19
N ASN A 26 1.84 -46.47 -11.88
CA ASN A 26 0.81 -46.53 -10.85
C ASN A 26 -0.04 -45.24 -10.82
N VAL A 27 -1.21 -45.30 -11.45
CA VAL A 27 -2.16 -44.18 -11.60
C VAL A 27 -2.66 -43.66 -10.25
N ASP A 28 -2.84 -44.52 -9.24
CA ASP A 28 -3.33 -44.10 -7.93
C ASP A 28 -2.26 -43.37 -7.12
N ALA A 29 -0.99 -43.78 -7.23
CA ALA A 29 0.14 -43.08 -6.63
C ALA A 29 0.34 -41.69 -7.29
N LEU A 30 0.27 -41.61 -8.62
CA LEU A 30 0.31 -40.34 -9.37
C LEU A 30 -0.83 -39.39 -8.97
N ARG A 31 -2.06 -39.91 -8.87
CA ARG A 31 -3.25 -39.13 -8.46
C ARG A 31 -3.13 -38.64 -7.01
N THR A 32 -2.62 -39.46 -6.11
CA THR A 32 -2.47 -39.10 -4.70
C THR A 32 -1.35 -38.06 -4.52
N MET A 33 -0.23 -38.21 -5.24
CA MET A 33 0.82 -37.20 -5.31
C MET A 33 0.29 -35.87 -5.85
N ALA A 34 -0.50 -35.91 -6.92
CA ALA A 34 -1.16 -34.74 -7.49
C ALA A 34 -2.04 -34.01 -6.48
N ARG A 35 -2.91 -34.76 -5.78
CA ARG A 35 -3.82 -34.21 -4.76
C ARG A 35 -3.02 -33.58 -3.62
N LEU A 36 -2.00 -34.27 -3.10
CA LEU A 36 -1.11 -33.74 -2.06
C LEU A 36 -0.28 -32.54 -2.51
N LEU A 37 0.02 -32.38 -3.80
CA LEU A 37 0.70 -31.18 -4.30
C LEU A 37 -0.25 -30.01 -4.55
N ILE A 38 -1.51 -30.28 -4.87
CA ILE A 38 -2.54 -29.26 -5.14
C ILE A 38 -3.18 -28.74 -3.84
N ASP A 39 -3.36 -29.61 -2.85
CA ASP A 39 -4.03 -29.28 -1.58
C ASP A 39 -3.08 -28.55 -0.62
N VAL A 40 -2.82 -27.27 -0.90
CA VAL A 40 -1.90 -26.43 -0.11
C VAL A 40 -2.45 -26.29 1.32
N PRO A 41 -1.66 -26.59 2.37
CA PRO A 41 -2.11 -26.47 3.75
C PRO A 41 -2.40 -24.99 4.09
N GLU A 42 -3.43 -24.73 4.89
CA GLU A 42 -3.79 -23.36 5.31
C GLU A 42 -2.68 -22.68 6.12
N GLU A 43 -1.89 -23.46 6.86
CA GLU A 43 -0.71 -23.01 7.60
C GLU A 43 0.58 -23.39 6.86
N ALA A 44 1.38 -22.38 6.51
CA ALA A 44 2.66 -22.60 5.83
C ALA A 44 3.66 -23.31 6.77
N PRO A 45 4.42 -24.32 6.29
CA PRO A 45 5.50 -24.93 7.03
C PRO A 45 6.51 -23.89 7.54
N PRO A 46 7.17 -24.09 8.70
CA PRO A 46 8.11 -23.12 9.26
C PRO A 46 9.19 -22.67 8.28
N GLU A 47 9.70 -23.60 7.47
CA GLU A 47 10.69 -23.33 6.43
C GLU A 47 10.12 -22.44 5.30
N ALA A 48 8.91 -22.76 4.81
CA ALA A 48 8.22 -21.95 3.80
C ALA A 48 7.81 -20.59 4.37
N ALA A 49 7.38 -20.53 5.64
CA ALA A 49 7.08 -19.27 6.33
C ALA A 49 8.32 -18.41 6.49
N ALA A 50 9.48 -19.00 6.82
CA ALA A 50 10.76 -18.31 6.88
C ALA A 50 11.18 -17.76 5.50
N GLU A 51 11.00 -18.54 4.43
CA GLU A 51 11.33 -18.12 3.06
C GLU A 51 10.36 -17.05 2.51
N ILE A 52 9.06 -17.16 2.83
CA ILE A 52 8.05 -16.12 2.55
C ILE A 52 8.42 -14.84 3.31
N ASN A 53 8.83 -14.95 4.58
CA ASN A 53 9.28 -13.81 5.37
C ASN A 53 10.55 -13.18 4.79
N ALA A 54 11.53 -13.98 4.34
CA ALA A 54 12.75 -13.50 3.68
C ALA A 54 12.46 -12.80 2.35
N THR A 55 11.57 -13.37 1.53
CA THR A 55 11.13 -12.77 0.25
C THR A 55 10.35 -11.47 0.49
N SER A 56 9.53 -11.45 1.55
CA SER A 56 8.81 -10.24 1.97
C SER A 56 9.77 -9.13 2.40
N ALA A 57 10.96 -9.44 2.90
CA ALA A 57 11.96 -8.44 3.26
C ALA A 57 12.49 -7.69 2.04
N ASN A 58 12.68 -8.37 0.90
CA ASN A 58 13.08 -7.73 -0.35
C ASN A 58 11.95 -6.85 -0.92
N ALA A 59 10.71 -7.35 -0.93
CA ALA A 59 9.54 -6.56 -1.33
C ALA A 59 9.36 -5.32 -0.43
N ARG A 60 9.65 -5.42 0.87
CA ARG A 60 9.62 -4.30 1.82
C ARG A 60 10.70 -3.26 1.52
N ARG A 61 11.90 -3.66 1.09
CA ARG A 61 12.95 -2.71 0.66
C ARG A 61 12.53 -1.93 -0.57
N ASP A 62 11.92 -2.59 -1.55
CA ASP A 62 11.43 -1.92 -2.76
C ASP A 62 10.27 -0.97 -2.44
N ALA A 63 9.36 -1.39 -1.56
CA ALA A 63 8.31 -0.51 -1.03
C ALA A 63 8.90 0.71 -0.29
N ALA A 64 9.97 0.53 0.50
CA ALA A 64 10.62 1.63 1.21
C ALA A 64 11.33 2.61 0.25
N LYS A 65 11.99 2.11 -0.80
CA LYS A 65 12.56 2.95 -1.89
C LYS A 65 11.47 3.73 -2.62
N MET A 66 10.36 3.08 -2.94
CA MET A 66 9.19 3.73 -3.55
C MET A 66 8.61 4.84 -2.66
N GLY A 67 8.50 4.56 -1.35
CA GLY A 67 8.07 5.53 -0.35
C GLY A 67 9.00 6.75 -0.28
N ALA A 68 10.31 6.53 -0.25
CA ALA A 68 11.31 7.61 -0.25
C ALA A 68 11.24 8.46 -1.53
N ASN A 69 11.10 7.83 -2.70
CA ASN A 69 11.02 8.56 -3.97
C ASN A 69 9.80 9.52 -4.02
N ARG A 70 8.66 9.10 -3.45
CA ARG A 70 7.47 9.94 -3.33
C ARG A 70 7.71 11.18 -2.47
N PHE A 71 8.32 11.03 -1.30
CA PHE A 71 8.60 12.18 -0.43
C PHE A 71 9.59 13.16 -1.07
N MET A 72 10.52 12.66 -1.88
CA MET A 72 11.42 13.49 -2.67
C MET A 72 10.68 14.28 -3.75
N MET A 73 9.69 13.68 -4.43
CA MET A 73 8.79 14.40 -5.33
C MET A 73 7.99 15.48 -4.59
N TRP A 74 7.54 15.20 -3.37
CA TRP A 74 6.84 16.19 -2.55
C TRP A 74 7.74 17.35 -2.11
N LEU A 75 9.01 17.04 -1.80
CA LEU A 75 10.02 18.04 -1.49
C LEU A 75 10.31 18.97 -2.66
N ALA A 76 10.18 18.48 -3.90
CA ALA A 76 10.33 19.30 -5.10
C ALA A 76 9.25 20.40 -5.24
N PHE A 77 8.13 20.31 -4.52
CA PHE A 77 7.14 21.39 -4.45
C PHE A 77 7.49 22.47 -3.41
N LEU A 78 8.47 22.26 -2.52
CA LEU A 78 8.86 23.28 -1.54
C LEU A 78 9.41 24.56 -2.18
N PRO A 79 10.34 24.52 -3.15
CA PRO A 79 10.80 25.74 -3.81
C PRO A 79 9.66 26.50 -4.49
N LEU A 80 8.72 25.78 -5.08
CA LEU A 80 7.53 26.36 -5.70
C LEU A 80 6.63 27.05 -4.66
N ALA A 81 6.42 26.43 -3.51
CA ALA A 81 5.67 27.02 -2.40
C ALA A 81 6.37 28.26 -1.82
N LEU A 82 7.69 28.23 -1.66
CA LEU A 82 8.47 29.38 -1.19
C LEU A 82 8.49 30.53 -2.22
N TRP A 83 8.47 30.20 -3.51
CA TRP A 83 8.41 31.17 -4.60
C TRP A 83 7.07 31.92 -4.66
N MET A 84 6.00 31.38 -4.08
CA MET A 84 4.71 32.07 -3.92
C MET A 84 4.74 33.18 -2.85
N GLY A 85 5.87 33.40 -2.17
CA GLY A 85 6.01 34.39 -1.10
C GLY A 85 5.65 33.82 0.26
N VAL A 86 6.44 34.15 1.28
CA VAL A 86 6.23 33.69 2.67
C VAL A 86 5.53 34.78 3.46
N ARG A 87 4.29 34.53 3.85
CA ARG A 87 3.46 35.47 4.63
C ARG A 87 3.57 35.24 6.13
N HIS A 88 3.50 33.98 6.55
CA HIS A 88 3.60 33.59 7.96
C HIS A 88 4.76 32.62 8.17
N ILE A 89 5.90 33.14 8.66
CA ILE A 89 7.15 32.40 8.83
C ILE A 89 6.97 31.16 9.72
N PRO A 90 6.31 31.21 10.90
CA PRO A 90 6.19 30.03 11.76
C PRO A 90 5.45 28.87 11.11
N SER A 91 4.32 29.14 10.42
CA SER A 91 3.56 28.08 9.74
C SER A 91 4.31 27.51 8.55
N THR A 92 4.99 28.38 7.79
CA THR A 92 5.80 27.96 6.63
C THR A 92 6.98 27.12 7.08
N ALA A 93 7.72 27.57 8.11
CA ALA A 93 8.82 26.83 8.71
C ALA A 93 8.36 25.49 9.28
N ALA A 94 7.23 25.45 10.00
CA ALA A 94 6.66 24.21 10.53
C ALA A 94 6.34 23.20 9.41
N ALA A 95 5.70 23.64 8.32
CA ALA A 95 5.41 22.79 7.17
C ALA A 95 6.68 22.28 6.48
N VAL A 96 7.66 23.17 6.25
CA VAL A 96 8.96 22.82 5.65
C VAL A 96 9.72 21.81 6.52
N ILE A 97 9.84 22.08 7.82
CA ILE A 97 10.52 21.20 8.78
C ILE A 97 9.83 19.84 8.84
N ALA A 98 8.49 19.80 8.92
CA ALA A 98 7.76 18.54 8.93
C ALA A 98 7.98 17.73 7.63
N MET A 99 8.01 18.39 6.47
CA MET A 99 8.28 17.75 5.19
C MET A 99 9.72 17.19 5.14
N LEU A 100 10.71 17.96 5.60
CA LEU A 100 12.11 17.54 5.67
C LEU A 100 12.33 16.39 6.64
N LEU A 101 11.72 16.44 7.83
CA LEU A 101 11.75 15.35 8.80
C LEU A 101 11.12 14.08 8.23
N CYS A 102 9.99 14.21 7.53
CA CYS A 102 9.32 13.08 6.91
C CYS A 102 10.16 12.46 5.78
N ALA A 103 10.76 13.28 4.92
CA ALA A 103 11.66 12.84 3.86
C ALA A 103 12.91 12.15 4.44
N GLY A 104 13.52 12.74 5.47
CA GLY A 104 14.68 12.19 6.17
C GLY A 104 14.36 10.86 6.86
N ALA A 105 13.24 10.78 7.59
CA ALA A 105 12.78 9.56 8.24
C ALA A 105 12.49 8.45 7.22
N SER A 106 11.83 8.78 6.10
CA SER A 106 11.57 7.81 5.03
C SER A 106 12.87 7.32 4.38
N TRP A 107 13.83 8.20 4.15
CA TRP A 107 15.11 7.85 3.54
C TRP A 107 15.97 7.00 4.47
N TRP A 108 16.03 7.35 5.75
CA TRP A 108 16.70 6.55 6.78
C TRP A 108 16.08 5.15 6.89
N MET A 109 14.75 5.06 6.82
CA MET A 109 14.02 3.80 6.87
C MET A 109 14.24 2.96 5.61
N ALA A 110 14.37 3.58 4.44
CA ALA A 110 14.72 2.89 3.19
C ALA A 110 16.10 2.23 3.21
N ARG A 111 16.99 2.66 4.12
CA ARG A 111 18.32 2.05 4.34
C ARG A 111 18.31 0.90 5.36
N ARG A 112 17.20 0.69 6.09
CA ARG A 112 17.10 -0.39 7.08
C ARG A 112 16.73 -1.72 6.41
N THR A 113 17.29 -2.80 6.95
CA THR A 113 17.07 -4.17 6.46
C THR A 113 15.72 -4.75 6.87
N SER A 114 15.12 -4.23 7.95
CA SER A 114 13.75 -4.54 8.38
C SER A 114 13.05 -3.28 8.88
N VAL A 115 11.81 -3.08 8.42
CA VAL A 115 10.91 -2.04 8.91
C VAL A 115 9.86 -2.73 9.77
N ASP A 116 9.94 -2.53 11.07
CA ASP A 116 8.96 -3.07 12.01
C ASP A 116 7.66 -2.24 12.00
N ARG A 117 6.54 -2.82 12.44
CA ARG A 117 5.20 -2.21 12.46
C ARG A 117 5.20 -0.82 13.12
N ARG A 118 5.96 -0.66 14.21
CA ARG A 118 6.09 0.61 14.93
C ARG A 118 6.68 1.71 14.04
N HIS A 119 7.69 1.40 13.23
CA HIS A 119 8.31 2.35 12.30
C HIS A 119 7.33 2.78 11.21
N GLY A 120 6.53 1.83 10.68
CA GLY A 120 5.48 2.13 9.72
C GLY A 120 4.41 3.08 10.29
N LEU A 121 3.98 2.88 11.53
CA LEU A 121 3.04 3.77 12.22
C LEU A 121 3.63 5.16 12.48
N VAL A 122 4.89 5.25 12.92
CA VAL A 122 5.58 6.53 13.12
C VAL A 122 5.68 7.29 11.80
N LEU A 123 6.02 6.62 10.70
CA LEU A 123 6.09 7.27 9.39
C LEU A 123 4.72 7.71 8.88
N LEU A 124 3.67 6.91 9.12
CA LEU A 124 2.29 7.28 8.83
C LEU A 124 1.91 8.56 9.56
N LEU A 125 2.13 8.63 10.88
CA LEU A 125 1.78 9.81 11.68
C LEU A 125 2.59 11.04 11.26
N LEU A 126 3.91 10.89 11.05
CA LEU A 126 4.79 11.98 10.62
C LEU A 126 4.40 12.51 9.24
N SER A 127 4.11 11.61 8.29
CA SER A 127 3.67 12.00 6.94
C SER A 127 2.28 12.61 6.92
N SER A 128 1.34 12.08 7.70
CA SER A 128 0.02 12.68 7.90
C SER A 128 0.11 14.08 8.49
N LEU A 129 0.97 14.27 9.50
CA LEU A 129 1.20 15.60 10.08
C LEU A 129 1.78 16.58 9.05
N ALA A 130 2.80 16.16 8.29
CA ALA A 130 3.40 16.97 7.24
C ALA A 130 2.36 17.38 6.18
N VAL A 131 1.53 16.43 5.72
CA VAL A 131 0.44 16.70 4.77
C VAL A 131 -0.65 17.59 5.37
N GLY A 132 -1.00 17.39 6.65
CA GLY A 132 -1.98 18.24 7.35
C GLY A 132 -1.50 19.69 7.47
N LEU A 133 -0.21 19.92 7.72
CA LEU A 133 0.38 21.26 7.75
C LEU A 133 0.34 21.96 6.38
N MET A 134 0.27 21.21 5.27
CA MET A 134 0.07 21.79 3.94
C MET A 134 -1.30 22.45 3.76
N SER A 135 -2.27 22.20 4.67
CA SER A 135 -3.52 22.97 4.74
C SER A 135 -3.30 24.47 4.96
N ALA A 136 -2.13 24.88 5.44
CA ALA A 136 -1.79 26.29 5.60
C ALA A 136 -1.54 27.01 4.26
N LEU A 137 -1.37 26.30 3.13
CA LEU A 137 -1.17 26.93 1.82
C LEU A 137 -2.51 27.31 1.17
N PHE A 138 -3.40 26.34 0.99
CA PHE A 138 -4.66 26.50 0.23
C PHE A 138 -5.90 26.03 1.00
N GLY A 139 -5.78 25.86 2.32
CA GLY A 139 -6.79 25.23 3.15
C GLY A 139 -6.82 23.70 3.04
N PRO A 140 -7.66 23.03 3.84
CA PRO A 140 -7.72 21.57 3.94
C PRO A 140 -8.35 20.85 2.74
N PHE A 141 -8.97 21.55 1.79
CA PHE A 141 -9.80 20.92 0.76
C PHE A 141 -9.26 21.02 -0.67
N ILE A 142 -8.15 21.72 -0.89
CA ILE A 142 -7.56 21.86 -2.24
C ILE A 142 -6.46 20.82 -2.46
N LEU A 143 -5.31 20.96 -1.81
CA LEU A 143 -4.17 20.04 -2.01
C LEU A 143 -4.14 18.88 -1.02
N VAL A 144 -4.67 19.06 0.19
CA VAL A 144 -4.55 18.02 1.23
C VAL A 144 -5.27 16.72 0.85
N PRO A 145 -6.49 16.71 0.27
CA PRO A 145 -7.21 15.46 0.01
C PRO A 145 -6.49 14.51 -0.94
N GLY A 146 -5.92 15.02 -2.05
CA GLY A 146 -5.17 14.17 -2.99
C GLY A 146 -3.85 13.66 -2.41
N LEU A 147 -3.15 14.47 -1.60
CA LEU A 147 -1.93 14.05 -0.93
C LEU A 147 -2.23 12.98 0.14
N VAL A 148 -3.29 13.17 0.91
CA VAL A 148 -3.79 12.19 1.89
C VAL A 148 -4.20 10.90 1.20
N ALA A 149 -4.98 10.96 0.11
CA ALA A 149 -5.39 9.78 -0.64
C ALA A 149 -4.17 8.96 -1.10
N THR A 150 -3.15 9.64 -1.64
CA THR A 150 -1.89 9.01 -2.05
C THR A 150 -1.15 8.37 -0.87
N ASN A 151 -1.08 9.08 0.27
CA ASN A 151 -0.43 8.60 1.49
C ASN A 151 -1.15 7.37 2.06
N THR A 152 -2.47 7.48 2.25
CA THR A 152 -3.34 6.42 2.76
C THR A 152 -3.29 5.19 1.86
N MET A 153 -3.33 5.36 0.53
CA MET A 153 -3.20 4.27 -0.43
C MET A 153 -1.87 3.52 -0.24
N PHE A 154 -0.75 4.25 -0.20
CA PHE A 154 0.58 3.65 -0.02
C PHE A 154 0.68 2.84 1.28
N PHE A 155 0.23 3.40 2.41
CA PHE A 155 0.27 2.69 3.69
C PHE A 155 -0.73 1.53 3.75
N ALA A 156 -1.94 1.69 3.22
CA ALA A 156 -2.96 0.63 3.22
C ALA A 156 -2.55 -0.58 2.37
N MET A 157 -1.82 -0.35 1.29
CA MET A 157 -1.26 -1.40 0.42
C MET A 157 -0.18 -2.23 1.13
N ASN A 158 0.52 -1.66 2.10
CA ASN A 158 1.59 -2.32 2.85
C ASN A 158 1.17 -2.77 4.27
N ALA A 159 -0.07 -2.46 4.67
CA ALA A 159 -0.59 -2.77 6.00
C ALA A 159 -1.53 -3.99 6.01
N GLY A 160 -1.53 -4.69 7.15
CA GLY A 160 -2.45 -5.82 7.40
C GLY A 160 -3.92 -5.38 7.46
N ARG A 161 -4.84 -6.34 7.38
CA ARG A 161 -6.30 -6.06 7.29
C ARG A 161 -6.85 -5.22 8.44
N GLN A 162 -6.36 -5.42 9.66
CA GLN A 162 -6.75 -4.64 10.84
C GLN A 162 -6.12 -3.24 10.85
N GLU A 163 -4.85 -3.13 10.47
CA GLU A 163 -4.09 -1.87 10.44
C GLU A 163 -4.64 -0.88 9.42
N ARG A 164 -5.22 -1.37 8.30
CA ARG A 164 -5.86 -0.52 7.29
C ARG A 164 -6.91 0.41 7.88
N ARG A 165 -7.66 -0.02 8.90
CA ARG A 165 -8.65 0.84 9.58
C ARG A 165 -7.96 2.04 10.25
N VAL A 166 -6.81 1.81 10.88
CA VAL A 166 -6.00 2.88 11.50
C VAL A 166 -5.44 3.81 10.44
N VAL A 167 -4.93 3.29 9.31
CA VAL A 167 -4.42 4.10 8.19
C VAL A 167 -5.52 4.99 7.60
N ILE A 168 -6.71 4.45 7.39
CA ILE A 168 -7.85 5.20 6.86
C ILE A 168 -8.30 6.27 7.87
N ALA A 169 -8.43 5.91 9.15
CA ALA A 169 -8.78 6.86 10.21
C ALA A 169 -7.76 8.00 10.29
N ALA A 170 -6.45 7.70 10.26
CA ALA A 170 -5.40 8.71 10.25
C ALA A 170 -5.49 9.63 9.02
N GLY A 171 -5.80 9.08 7.84
CA GLY A 171 -6.04 9.87 6.63
C GLY A 171 -7.22 10.83 6.78
N VAL A 172 -8.38 10.33 7.23
CA VAL A 172 -9.57 11.17 7.48
C VAL A 172 -9.25 12.28 8.49
N MET A 173 -8.58 11.94 9.59
CA MET A 173 -8.18 12.92 10.60
C MET A 173 -7.20 13.96 10.07
N THR A 174 -6.38 13.63 9.06
CA THR A 174 -5.46 14.60 8.44
C THR A 174 -6.21 15.73 7.74
N ILE A 175 -7.40 15.47 7.20
CA ILE A 175 -8.26 16.46 6.54
C ILE A 175 -9.19 17.12 7.57
N ALA A 176 -9.78 16.33 8.46
CA ALA A 176 -10.76 16.82 9.43
C ALA A 176 -10.12 17.71 10.50
N LEU A 177 -8.91 17.40 10.98
CA LEU A 177 -8.29 18.11 12.09
C LEU A 177 -8.02 19.60 11.78
N PRO A 178 -7.42 19.99 10.64
CA PRO A 178 -7.26 21.41 10.32
C PRO A 178 -8.59 22.16 10.18
N PHE A 179 -9.62 21.51 9.64
CA PHE A 179 -10.95 22.09 9.53
C PHE A 179 -11.62 22.28 10.89
N ILE A 180 -11.54 21.28 11.78
CA ILE A 180 -12.05 21.36 13.16
C ILE A 180 -11.34 22.49 13.93
N LEU A 181 -10.02 22.64 13.74
CA LEU A 181 -9.24 23.72 14.35
C LEU A 181 -9.59 25.11 13.79
N GLU A 182 -10.05 25.18 12.55
CA GLU A 182 -10.51 26.42 11.92
C GLU A 182 -11.88 26.84 12.47
N ILE A 183 -12.86 25.93 12.50
CA ILE A 183 -14.20 26.24 13.04
C ILE A 183 -14.21 26.50 14.55
N SER A 184 -13.21 25.99 15.28
CA SER A 184 -13.02 26.28 16.71
C SER A 184 -12.32 27.61 16.97
N GLY A 185 -11.87 28.31 15.92
CA GLY A 185 -11.19 29.61 16.02
C GLY A 185 -9.71 29.53 16.44
N ILE A 186 -9.13 28.33 16.51
CA ILE A 186 -7.71 28.15 16.82
C ILE A 186 -6.83 28.54 15.62
N LEU A 187 -7.29 28.21 14.40
CA LEU A 187 -6.64 28.61 13.16
C LEU A 187 -7.41 29.75 12.49
N PRO A 188 -6.71 30.73 11.87
CA PRO A 188 -7.37 31.78 11.08
C PRO A 188 -8.12 31.16 9.91
N PRO A 189 -9.23 31.68 9.38
CA PRO A 189 -9.99 31.07 8.28
C PRO A 189 -9.18 30.90 6.98
N ALA A 190 -9.40 29.80 6.26
CA ALA A 190 -8.78 29.51 4.95
C ALA A 190 -9.71 29.88 3.80
N TYR A 191 -11.01 29.88 4.05
CA TYR A 191 -12.03 30.13 3.04
C TYR A 191 -12.96 31.22 3.53
N SER A 192 -13.31 32.15 2.63
CA SER A 192 -14.43 33.06 2.83
C SER A 192 -15.43 32.91 1.69
N PHE A 193 -16.71 33.00 2.03
CA PHE A 193 -17.80 32.96 1.07
C PHE A 193 -18.44 34.35 1.05
N SER A 194 -18.27 35.08 -0.04
CA SER A 194 -18.86 36.42 -0.18
C SER A 194 -19.29 36.67 -1.62
N GLY A 195 -20.50 37.23 -1.79
CA GLY A 195 -21.04 37.56 -3.12
C GLY A 195 -21.16 36.36 -4.08
N GLY A 196 -21.36 35.14 -3.57
CA GLY A 196 -21.40 33.92 -4.38
C GLY A 196 -20.04 33.38 -4.82
N ALA A 197 -18.94 34.04 -4.45
CA ALA A 197 -17.57 33.57 -4.70
C ALA A 197 -17.03 32.82 -3.48
N LEU A 198 -16.36 31.69 -3.74
CA LEU A 198 -15.46 31.03 -2.81
C LEU A 198 -14.08 31.67 -2.95
N GLN A 199 -13.59 32.33 -1.90
CA GLN A 199 -12.27 32.94 -1.86
C GLN A 199 -11.34 32.12 -0.96
N VAL A 200 -10.15 31.83 -1.46
CA VAL A 200 -9.08 31.18 -0.70
C VAL A 200 -8.22 32.28 -0.08
N LEU A 201 -8.13 32.29 1.25
CA LEU A 201 -7.41 33.32 2.00
C LEU A 201 -5.94 32.94 2.20
N PRO A 202 -5.01 33.90 2.04
CA PRO A 202 -3.59 33.66 2.25
C PRO A 202 -3.28 33.47 3.74
N ARG A 203 -2.81 32.27 4.12
CA ARG A 203 -2.34 31.96 5.47
C ARG A 203 -0.81 31.89 5.52
N ALA A 204 -0.21 30.85 4.93
CA ALA A 204 1.24 30.66 4.94
C ALA A 204 1.96 31.46 3.84
N THR A 205 1.35 31.58 2.66
CA THR A 205 1.93 32.23 1.47
C THR A 205 1.04 33.36 0.97
N ASP A 206 1.57 34.25 0.12
CA ASP A 206 0.87 35.46 -0.36
C ASP A 206 -0.08 35.23 -1.55
N LEU A 207 -0.13 34.00 -2.08
CA LEU A 207 -1.03 33.58 -3.17
C LEU A 207 -1.03 34.49 -4.42
N PRO A 208 0.12 34.91 -4.98
CA PRO A 208 0.13 35.68 -6.22
C PRO A 208 -0.41 34.83 -7.39
N ALA A 209 -1.20 35.44 -8.26
CA ALA A 209 -2.06 34.72 -9.22
C ALA A 209 -1.31 33.74 -10.12
N THR A 210 -0.22 34.19 -10.77
CA THR A 210 0.54 33.37 -11.73
C THR A 210 1.21 32.18 -11.07
N GLN A 211 1.90 32.39 -9.95
CA GLN A 211 2.60 31.34 -9.21
C GLN A 211 1.60 30.36 -8.58
N THR A 212 0.46 30.86 -8.10
CA THR A 212 -0.63 30.03 -7.56
C THR A 212 -1.20 29.11 -8.64
N MET A 213 -1.52 29.64 -9.82
CA MET A 213 -2.05 28.84 -10.93
C MET A 213 -1.04 27.79 -11.38
N LEU A 214 0.24 28.14 -11.50
CA LEU A 214 1.30 27.18 -11.83
C LEU A 214 1.43 26.08 -10.77
N CYS A 215 1.38 26.46 -9.49
CA CYS A 215 1.45 25.53 -8.37
C CYS A 215 0.27 24.56 -8.37
N LEU A 216 -0.95 25.06 -8.52
CA LEU A 216 -2.16 24.24 -8.61
C LEU A 216 -2.11 23.30 -9.81
N LEU A 217 -1.66 23.76 -10.98
CA LEU A 217 -1.50 22.91 -12.16
C LEU A 217 -0.50 21.77 -11.90
N LEU A 218 0.72 22.10 -11.46
CA LEU A 218 1.78 21.11 -11.25
C LEU A 218 1.42 20.10 -10.15
N THR A 219 0.85 20.56 -9.05
CA THR A 219 0.42 19.68 -7.95
C THR A 219 -0.76 18.81 -8.37
N SER A 220 -1.72 19.33 -9.14
CA SER A 220 -2.83 18.54 -9.68
C SER A 220 -2.34 17.46 -10.64
N LEU A 221 -1.43 17.78 -11.56
CA LEU A 221 -0.81 16.77 -12.44
C LEU A 221 -0.09 15.70 -11.63
N ALA A 222 0.68 16.11 -10.61
CA ALA A 222 1.41 15.17 -9.77
C ALA A 222 0.48 14.26 -8.94
N MET A 223 -0.65 14.78 -8.46
CA MET A 223 -1.69 14.01 -7.78
C MET A 223 -2.32 12.94 -8.67
N VAL A 224 -2.29 13.10 -9.99
CA VAL A 224 -2.76 12.07 -10.93
C VAL A 224 -1.63 11.11 -11.27
N VAL A 225 -0.47 11.63 -11.65
CA VAL A 225 0.65 10.83 -12.17
C VAL A 225 1.27 9.95 -11.09
N ILE A 226 1.54 10.49 -9.90
CA ILE A 226 2.26 9.77 -8.85
C ILE A 226 1.47 8.55 -8.36
N PRO A 227 0.17 8.66 -7.98
CA PRO A 227 -0.59 7.50 -7.52
C PRO A 227 -0.80 6.49 -8.64
N ALA A 228 -1.05 6.92 -9.88
CA ALA A 228 -1.24 6.02 -11.01
C ALA A 228 0.03 5.18 -11.28
N LEU A 229 1.20 5.81 -11.30
CA LEU A 229 2.47 5.10 -11.48
C LEU A 229 2.80 4.16 -10.31
N LEU A 230 2.40 4.51 -9.09
CA LEU A 230 2.61 3.69 -7.90
C LEU A 230 1.70 2.46 -7.91
N MET A 231 0.41 2.68 -8.15
CA MET A 231 -0.61 1.63 -8.22
C MET A 231 -0.38 0.70 -9.41
N GLY A 232 -0.02 1.25 -10.57
CA GLY A 232 0.31 0.48 -11.78
C GLY A 232 1.43 -0.52 -11.51
N ARG A 233 2.57 -0.06 -10.99
CA ARG A 233 3.71 -0.94 -10.65
C ARG A 233 3.32 -2.05 -9.67
N MET A 234 2.52 -1.74 -8.64
CA MET A 234 2.07 -2.76 -7.69
C MET A 234 1.10 -3.75 -8.32
N ARG A 235 0.20 -3.30 -9.19
CA ARG A 235 -0.73 -4.16 -9.90
C ARG A 235 0.00 -5.06 -10.89
N ASP A 236 1.01 -4.55 -11.57
CA ASP A 236 1.88 -5.31 -12.48
C ASP A 236 2.63 -6.40 -11.70
N ALA A 237 3.24 -6.05 -10.57
CA ALA A 237 3.94 -7.01 -9.70
C ALA A 237 3.00 -8.12 -9.21
N LEU A 238 1.78 -7.77 -8.79
CA LEU A 238 0.76 -8.74 -8.40
C LEU A 238 0.36 -9.64 -9.57
N THR A 239 0.10 -9.05 -10.74
CA THR A 239 -0.28 -9.80 -11.95
C THR A 239 0.83 -10.77 -12.37
N HIS A 240 2.10 -10.37 -12.26
CA HIS A 240 3.24 -11.24 -12.52
C HIS A 240 3.35 -12.39 -11.52
N ALA A 241 3.11 -12.13 -10.23
CA ALA A 241 3.08 -13.17 -9.20
C ALA A 241 1.92 -14.16 -9.42
N GLU A 242 0.72 -13.67 -9.69
CA GLU A 242 -0.45 -14.47 -10.02
C GLU A 242 -0.19 -15.34 -11.26
N ARG A 243 0.37 -14.77 -12.33
CA ARG A 243 0.75 -15.53 -13.54
C ARG A 243 1.74 -16.65 -13.23
N ARG A 244 2.75 -16.41 -12.39
CA ARG A 244 3.71 -17.45 -11.99
C ARG A 244 3.03 -18.58 -11.24
N LEU A 245 2.13 -18.27 -10.31
CA LEU A 245 1.36 -19.28 -9.57
C LEU A 245 0.47 -20.10 -10.49
N VAL A 246 -0.24 -19.45 -11.44
CA VAL A 246 -1.08 -20.13 -12.42
C VAL A 246 -0.25 -21.05 -13.32
N LEU A 247 0.91 -20.59 -13.81
CA LEU A 247 1.80 -21.39 -14.64
C LEU A 247 2.42 -22.57 -13.88
N GLN A 248 2.83 -22.37 -12.63
CA GLN A 248 3.32 -23.44 -11.76
C GLN A 248 2.24 -24.50 -11.52
N ALA A 249 1.02 -24.07 -11.20
CA ALA A 249 -0.12 -24.97 -11.06
C ALA A 249 -0.42 -25.72 -12.36
N TRP A 250 -0.28 -25.07 -13.51
CA TRP A 250 -0.44 -25.71 -14.82
C TRP A 250 0.63 -26.76 -15.11
N HIS A 251 1.91 -26.48 -14.86
CA HIS A 251 2.99 -27.48 -15.00
C HIS A 251 2.80 -28.67 -14.06
N LEU A 252 2.40 -28.43 -12.80
CA LEU A 252 2.09 -29.49 -11.85
C LEU A 252 0.94 -30.38 -12.34
N ARG A 253 -0.09 -29.81 -12.98
CA ARG A 253 -1.18 -30.60 -13.59
C ARG A 253 -0.71 -31.46 -14.75
N GLN A 254 0.27 -31.02 -15.53
CA GLN A 254 0.80 -31.80 -16.64
C GLN A 254 1.67 -32.98 -16.20
N LEU A 255 2.32 -32.88 -15.04
CA LEU A 255 3.10 -33.97 -14.46
C LEU A 255 2.23 -35.13 -13.93
N VAL A 256 0.91 -35.02 -14.00
CA VAL A 256 -0.05 -36.00 -13.50
C VAL A 256 -0.77 -36.67 -14.67
N PRO A 257 -0.36 -37.90 -15.07
CA PRO A 257 -1.03 -38.65 -16.14
C PRO A 257 -2.51 -38.91 -15.80
N GLY A 258 -3.42 -38.48 -16.68
CA GLY A 258 -4.85 -38.81 -16.57
C GLY A 258 -5.70 -37.90 -15.67
N GLY A 259 -5.19 -36.76 -15.20
CA GLY A 259 -5.95 -35.75 -14.44
C GLY A 259 -6.98 -35.02 -15.31
N GLY A 260 -8.13 -35.66 -15.51
CA GLY A 260 -9.21 -35.25 -16.39
C GLY A 260 -9.66 -33.79 -16.22
N ARG A 261 -9.99 -33.19 -17.36
CA ARG A 261 -10.62 -31.87 -17.56
C ARG A 261 -11.94 -31.63 -16.78
N GLY A 262 -12.38 -32.56 -15.92
CA GLY A 262 -13.70 -32.56 -15.27
C GLY A 262 -13.72 -32.46 -13.74
N GLU A 263 -12.73 -32.96 -13.00
CA GLU A 263 -12.84 -33.09 -11.53
C GLU A 263 -12.07 -32.03 -10.71
N LEU A 264 -11.20 -31.24 -11.35
CA LEU A 264 -10.38 -30.21 -10.70
C LEU A 264 -10.94 -28.78 -10.89
N SER A 265 -12.23 -28.65 -11.24
CA SER A 265 -12.90 -27.35 -11.17
C SER A 265 -13.03 -26.95 -9.71
N PRO A 266 -12.61 -25.73 -9.32
CA PRO A 266 -12.73 -25.28 -7.95
C PRO A 266 -14.21 -25.37 -7.57
N ARG A 267 -14.50 -26.05 -6.47
CA ARG A 267 -15.84 -26.15 -5.88
C ARG A 267 -16.38 -24.73 -5.80
N LYS A 268 -17.42 -24.45 -6.59
CA LYS A 268 -18.14 -23.19 -6.70
C LYS A 268 -18.92 -22.99 -5.39
N THR A 269 -18.22 -22.79 -4.28
CA THR A 269 -18.79 -22.55 -2.95
C THR A 269 -18.32 -21.17 -2.52
N LEU A 270 -19.08 -20.16 -2.95
CA LEU A 270 -19.29 -18.85 -2.33
C LEU A 270 -19.97 -17.93 -3.36
N MET A 271 -21.19 -18.27 -3.74
CA MET A 271 -22.18 -17.23 -4.08
C MET A 271 -23.31 -17.37 -3.07
N PRO A 272 -23.62 -16.33 -2.27
CA PRO A 272 -24.85 -16.33 -1.49
C PRO A 272 -26.03 -16.43 -2.48
N LYS A 273 -26.95 -17.33 -2.15
CA LYS A 273 -28.20 -17.55 -2.86
C LYS A 273 -28.94 -16.19 -2.92
N PRO A 274 -29.43 -15.74 -4.09
CA PRO A 274 -30.30 -14.58 -4.11
C PRO A 274 -31.62 -15.00 -3.45
N ASP A 275 -31.96 -14.31 -2.36
CA ASP A 275 -33.30 -14.35 -1.81
C ASP A 275 -34.23 -13.72 -2.86
N ALA A 276 -35.18 -14.50 -3.35
CA ALA A 276 -36.34 -14.01 -4.08
C ALA A 276 -37.47 -15.05 -4.03
N PRO A 277 -38.74 -14.63 -4.14
CA PRO A 277 -39.31 -13.31 -3.86
C PRO A 277 -39.95 -13.22 -2.47
#